data_AF-A0A7Y4QZ46-F1
#
_entry.id   AF-A0A7Y4QZ46-F1
#
_cell.length_a   1.000
_cell.length_b   1.000
_cell.length_c   1.000
_cell.angle_alpha   90.00
_cell.angle_beta   90.00
_cell.angle_gamma   90.00
#
_symmetry.space_group_name_H-M   'P 1'
#
loop_
_entity.id
_entity.type
_entity.pdbx_description
1 polymer ?
#
loop_
_entity_poly.entity_id
_entity_poly.type
_entity_poly.pdbx_seq_one_letter_code
_entity_poly.pdbx_strand_id
1 'polypeptide(L)'
;LVLPLFLLRLLFGKANRKSKSYDELVAKYHSKLNAGGRAPGRFVPGGKEKNTEVLEGKLLGLVHSLLKKINVLSEDQLDQYILPHPLLGKLTLREMIYFTIYHVQHHHKLVQNQLK
;
A
#
# COMPACT_ATOMS: atom_id res chain seq x y z
N LEU A 1 15.49 9.91 1.83
CA LEU A 1 14.81 10.83 2.77
C LEU A 1 13.77 10.07 3.58
N VAL A 2 13.78 10.23 4.91
CA VAL A 2 12.66 9.83 5.77
C VAL A 2 11.85 11.09 6.01
N LEU A 3 10.56 11.10 5.66
CA LEU A 3 9.66 12.21 5.97
C LEU A 3 9.24 12.11 7.45
N PRO A 4 9.52 13.11 8.29
CA PRO A 4 8.97 13.18 9.65
C PRO A 4 7.45 13.05 9.68
N LEU A 5 6.91 12.35 10.68
CA LEU A 5 5.46 12.09 10.79
C LEU A 5 4.62 13.38 10.86
N PHE A 6 5.13 14.43 11.51
CA PHE A 6 4.41 15.71 11.57
C PHE A 6 4.20 16.33 10.17
N LEU A 7 5.11 16.09 9.22
CA LEU A 7 4.95 16.53 7.84
C LEU A 7 3.84 15.76 7.11
N LEU A 8 3.63 14.48 7.44
CA LEU A 8 2.49 13.73 6.89
C LEU A 8 1.16 14.37 7.30
N ARG A 9 1.06 14.77 8.58
CA ARG A 9 -0.12 15.48 9.08
C ARG A 9 -0.30 16.84 8.41
N LEU A 10 0.77 17.58 8.17
CA LEU A 10 0.72 18.88 7.51
C LEU A 10 0.30 18.75 6.03
N LEU A 11 0.86 17.77 5.31
CA LEU A 11 0.63 17.59 3.87
C LEU A 11 -0.73 16.96 3.56
N PHE A 12 -1.16 15.98 4.35
CA PHE A 12 -2.32 15.15 4.00
C PHE A 12 -3.50 15.28 4.97
N GLY A 13 -3.25 15.80 6.17
CA GLY A 13 -4.22 15.97 7.24
C GLY A 13 -4.16 14.86 8.30
N LYS A 14 -5.16 14.85 9.17
CA LYS A 14 -5.41 13.79 10.16
C LYS A 14 -6.63 12.98 9.74
N ALA A 15 -6.66 11.71 10.08
CA ALA A 15 -7.87 10.89 9.95
C ALA A 15 -9.04 11.54 10.69
N ASN A 16 -10.19 11.65 10.02
CA ASN A 16 -11.45 12.18 10.56
C ASN A 16 -12.48 11.07 10.86
N ARG A 17 -12.05 9.81 10.77
CA ARG A 17 -12.84 8.61 11.02
C ARG A 17 -11.93 7.51 11.55
N LYS A 18 -12.52 6.46 12.13
CA LYS A 18 -11.80 5.22 12.42
C LYS A 18 -11.28 4.57 11.13
N SER A 19 -10.14 3.90 11.22
CA SER A 19 -9.63 3.02 10.15
C SER A 19 -10.65 1.92 9.85
N LYS A 20 -10.72 1.53 8.58
CA LYS A 20 -11.45 0.34 8.15
C LYS A 20 -10.78 -0.90 8.69
N SER A 21 -11.58 -1.95 8.90
CA SER A 21 -11.04 -3.29 9.03
C SER A 21 -10.35 -3.72 7.73
N TYR A 22 -9.56 -4.79 7.80
CA TYR A 22 -8.96 -5.40 6.62
C TYR A 22 -10.02 -5.76 5.57
N ASP A 23 -11.10 -6.43 5.96
CA ASP A 23 -12.15 -6.88 5.05
C ASP A 23 -12.91 -5.72 4.41
N GLU A 24 -13.22 -4.67 5.18
CA GLU A 24 -13.88 -3.46 4.65
C GLU A 24 -13.00 -2.75 3.61
N LEU A 25 -11.69 -2.72 3.84
CA LEU A 25 -10.74 -2.13 2.90
C LEU A 25 -10.65 -2.95 1.60
N VAL A 26 -10.57 -4.27 1.72
CA VAL A 26 -10.52 -5.19 0.58
C VAL A 26 -11.82 -5.13 -0.22
N ALA A 27 -12.98 -5.11 0.44
CA ALA A 27 -14.28 -4.95 -0.20
C ALA A 27 -14.37 -3.61 -0.95
N LYS A 28 -13.89 -2.50 -0.35
CA LYS A 28 -13.81 -1.20 -1.02
C LYS A 28 -12.91 -1.24 -2.25
N TYR A 29 -11.77 -1.93 -2.18
CA TYR A 29 -10.87 -2.09 -3.32
C TYR A 29 -11.53 -2.83 -4.48
N HIS A 30 -12.16 -3.98 -4.21
CA HIS A 30 -12.90 -4.70 -5.23
C HIS A 30 -14.05 -3.89 -5.84
N SER A 31 -14.80 -3.14 -5.02
CA SER A 31 -15.84 -2.24 -5.51
C SER A 31 -15.28 -1.20 -6.50
N LYS A 32 -14.10 -0.63 -6.22
CA LYS A 32 -13.44 0.33 -7.12
C LYS A 32 -12.93 -0.31 -8.41
N LEU A 33 -12.41 -1.54 -8.35
CA LEU A 33 -12.01 -2.28 -9.56
C LEU A 33 -13.21 -2.64 -10.44
N ASN A 34 -14.29 -3.12 -9.84
CA ASN A 34 -15.51 -3.49 -10.56
C ASN A 34 -16.19 -2.30 -11.23
N ALA A 35 -16.03 -1.10 -10.65
CA ALA A 35 -16.45 0.17 -11.26
C ALA A 35 -15.51 0.67 -12.37
N GLY A 36 -14.54 -0.14 -12.81
CA GLY A 36 -13.60 0.20 -13.89
C GLY A 36 -12.36 0.98 -13.44
N GLY A 37 -12.11 1.07 -12.14
CA GLY A 37 -10.94 1.76 -11.60
C GLY A 37 -9.63 1.13 -12.05
N ARG A 38 -8.67 1.97 -12.46
CA ARG A 38 -7.35 1.55 -12.95
C ARG A 38 -6.23 2.33 -12.29
N ALA A 39 -5.04 1.74 -12.23
CA ALA A 39 -3.84 2.43 -11.77
C ALA A 39 -3.47 3.57 -12.73
N PRO A 40 -3.14 4.77 -12.25
CA PRO A 40 -2.62 5.84 -13.10
C PRO A 40 -1.31 5.43 -13.80
N GLY A 41 -1.02 5.99 -14.96
CA GLY A 41 0.12 5.62 -15.80
C GLY A 41 1.47 5.54 -15.07
N ARG A 42 1.75 6.45 -14.13
CA ARG A 42 2.99 6.44 -13.33
C ARG A 42 3.17 5.21 -12.42
N PHE A 43 2.10 4.48 -12.15
CA PHE A 43 2.08 3.25 -11.35
C PHE A 43 1.93 2.00 -12.22
N VAL A 44 1.86 2.15 -13.55
CA VAL A 44 1.93 1.03 -14.48
C VAL A 44 3.41 0.63 -14.61
N PRO A 45 3.77 -0.65 -14.39
CA PRO A 45 5.15 -1.09 -14.52
C PRO A 45 5.71 -0.78 -15.92
N GLY A 46 6.90 -0.19 -15.97
CA GLY A 46 7.65 0.04 -17.20
C GLY A 46 8.35 -1.22 -17.72
N GLY A 47 9.53 -1.04 -18.32
CA GLY A 47 10.38 -2.13 -18.81
C GLY A 47 10.64 -3.21 -17.74
N LYS A 48 10.70 -4.47 -18.16
CA LYS A 48 10.89 -5.62 -17.26
C LYS A 48 12.37 -5.80 -16.97
N GLU A 49 12.81 -5.48 -15.76
CA GLU A 49 14.02 -6.08 -15.20
C GLU A 49 13.81 -7.61 -15.23
N LYS A 50 14.76 -8.34 -15.81
CA LYS A 50 14.66 -9.80 -15.99
C LYS A 50 15.52 -10.57 -14.99
N ASN A 51 16.46 -9.90 -14.34
CA ASN A 51 17.29 -10.53 -13.33
C ASN A 51 16.49 -10.70 -12.02
N THR A 52 16.19 -11.95 -11.69
CA THR A 52 15.39 -12.35 -10.53
C THR A 52 16.07 -12.03 -9.21
N GLU A 53 17.40 -12.20 -9.12
CA GLU A 53 18.18 -11.95 -7.90
C GLU A 53 18.18 -10.46 -7.54
N VAL A 54 18.31 -9.58 -8.54
CA VAL A 54 18.24 -8.13 -8.39
C VAL A 54 16.84 -7.70 -7.93
N LEU A 55 15.78 -8.30 -8.49
CA LEU A 55 14.40 -8.02 -8.09
C LEU A 55 14.11 -8.46 -6.65
N GLU A 56 14.57 -9.65 -6.27
CA GLU A 56 14.44 -10.19 -4.92
C GLU A 56 15.16 -9.29 -3.90
N GLY A 57 16.43 -8.94 -4.16
CA GLY A 57 17.19 -8.04 -3.30
C GLY A 57 16.51 -6.68 -3.10
N LYS A 58 15.97 -6.09 -4.19
CA LYS A 58 15.19 -4.84 -4.13
C LYS A 58 13.91 -5.01 -3.29
N LEU A 59 13.17 -6.10 -3.48
CA LEU A 59 11.94 -6.38 -2.74
C LEU A 59 12.24 -6.51 -1.24
N LEU A 60 13.22 -7.33 -0.86
CA LEU A 60 13.61 -7.53 0.54
C LEU A 60 14.08 -6.23 1.19
N GLY A 61 14.86 -5.41 0.48
CA GLY A 61 15.28 -4.09 0.95
C GLY A 61 14.09 -3.14 1.21
N LEU A 62 13.09 -3.13 0.33
CA LEU A 62 11.86 -2.35 0.50
C LEU A 62 11.05 -2.84 1.70
N VAL A 63 10.89 -4.16 1.86
CA VAL A 63 10.20 -4.77 3.00
C VAL A 63 10.88 -4.41 4.32
N HIS A 64 12.20 -4.57 4.42
CA HIS A 64 12.94 -4.17 5.63
C HIS A 64 12.80 -2.68 5.94
N SER A 65 12.85 -1.81 4.92
CA SER A 65 12.63 -0.37 5.10
C SER A 65 11.23 -0.05 5.60
N LEU A 66 10.21 -0.75 5.09
CA LEU A 66 8.83 -0.62 5.54
C LEU A 66 8.70 -1.06 7.00
N LEU A 67 9.19 -2.25 7.34
CA LEU A 67 9.14 -2.81 8.70
C LEU A 67 9.80 -1.87 9.73
N LYS A 68 10.99 -1.34 9.42
CA LYS A 68 11.68 -0.38 10.29
C LYS A 68 10.86 0.88 10.58
N LYS A 69 10.08 1.36 9.60
CA LYS A 69 9.26 2.56 9.74
C LYS A 69 7.96 2.31 10.50
N ILE A 70 7.35 1.14 10.34
CA ILE A 70 6.06 0.83 11.00
C ILE A 70 6.26 0.34 12.44
N ASN A 71 7.35 -0.37 12.74
CA ASN A 71 7.59 -0.96 14.07
C ASN A 71 7.87 0.08 15.17
N VAL A 72 8.16 1.33 14.79
CA VAL A 72 8.35 2.44 15.74
C VAL A 72 7.06 3.24 15.99
N LEU A 73 5.96 2.88 15.33
CA LEU A 73 4.68 3.56 15.46
C LEU A 73 3.78 2.82 16.45
N SER A 74 3.02 3.58 17.24
CA SER A 74 1.95 3.01 18.05
C SER A 74 0.71 2.69 17.21
N GLU A 75 -0.18 1.84 17.73
CA GLU A 75 -1.46 1.53 17.11
C GLU A 75 -2.28 2.79 16.80
N ASP A 76 -2.35 3.76 17.73
CA ASP A 76 -3.05 5.03 17.50
C ASP A 76 -2.39 5.85 16.38
N GLN A 77 -1.05 5.87 16.30
CA GLN A 77 -0.37 6.57 15.21
C GLN A 77 -0.70 5.95 13.84
N LEU A 78 -0.85 4.63 13.75
CA LEU A 78 -1.25 3.96 12.53
C LEU A 78 -2.66 4.38 12.05
N ASP A 79 -3.52 4.77 12.99
CA ASP A 79 -4.89 5.21 12.73
C ASP A 79 -5.03 6.71 12.47
N GLN A 80 -4.08 7.53 12.93
CA GLN A 80 -4.19 8.99 12.84
C GLN A 80 -3.60 9.60 11.56
N TYR A 81 -2.48 9.09 11.07
CA TYR A 81 -1.81 9.63 9.88
C TYR A 81 -2.43 9.07 8.61
N ILE A 82 -2.60 9.92 7.60
CA ILE A 82 -3.23 9.55 6.32
C ILE A 82 -2.30 9.79 5.13
N LEU A 83 -2.42 8.93 4.13
CA LEU A 83 -1.69 8.99 2.87
C LEU A 83 -2.68 8.93 1.70
N PRO A 84 -2.39 9.64 0.58
CA PRO A 84 -3.19 9.53 -0.62
C PRO A 84 -2.93 8.19 -1.33
N HIS A 85 -4.00 7.46 -1.63
CA HIS A 85 -3.96 6.27 -2.48
C HIS A 85 -4.59 6.58 -3.86
N PRO A 86 -3.96 6.19 -4.98
CA PRO A 86 -4.43 6.52 -6.33
C PRO A 86 -5.88 6.11 -6.63
N LEU A 87 -6.30 4.94 -6.12
CA LEU A 87 -7.63 4.39 -6.36
C LEU A 87 -8.60 4.54 -5.18
N LEU A 88 -8.07 4.63 -3.95
CA LEU A 88 -8.86 4.44 -2.72
C LEU A 88 -9.11 5.77 -2.00
N GLY A 89 -8.57 6.88 -2.51
CA GLY A 89 -8.59 8.17 -1.84
C GLY A 89 -7.63 8.19 -0.66
N LYS A 90 -7.95 8.97 0.38
CA LYS A 90 -7.11 9.03 1.59
C LYS A 90 -7.31 7.79 2.45
N LEU A 91 -6.21 7.13 2.81
CA LEU A 91 -6.15 5.97 3.69
C LEU A 91 -5.34 6.30 4.93
N THR A 92 -5.66 5.70 6.08
CA THR A 92 -4.76 5.71 7.24
C THR A 92 -3.49 4.89 6.95
N LEU A 93 -2.45 5.04 7.77
CA LEU A 93 -1.26 4.19 7.65
C LEU A 93 -1.61 2.71 7.83
N ARG A 94 -2.51 2.39 8.79
CA ARG A 94 -3.03 1.03 8.98
C ARG A 94 -3.67 0.50 7.70
N GLU A 95 -4.56 1.28 7.10
CA GLU A 95 -5.23 0.91 5.86
C GLU A 95 -4.24 0.77 4.69
N MET A 96 -3.20 1.60 4.62
CA MET A 96 -2.17 1.46 3.59
C MET A 96 -1.38 0.15 3.74
N ILE A 97 -1.11 -0.28 4.98
CA ILE A 97 -0.45 -1.56 5.29
C ILE A 97 -1.37 -2.73 4.94
N TYR A 98 -2.64 -2.69 5.33
CA TYR A 98 -3.63 -3.69 4.95
C TYR A 98 -3.76 -3.83 3.42
N PHE A 99 -3.81 -2.70 2.71
CA PHE A 99 -3.81 -2.70 1.26
C PHE A 99 -2.53 -3.35 0.71
N THR A 100 -1.36 -3.03 1.27
CA THR A 100 -0.08 -3.60 0.83
C THR A 100 -0.05 -5.12 0.98
N ILE A 101 -0.51 -5.65 2.12
CA ILE A 101 -0.61 -7.10 2.39
C ILE A 101 -1.51 -7.76 1.35
N TYR A 102 -2.74 -7.26 1.20
CA TYR A 102 -3.70 -7.80 0.25
C TYR A 102 -3.18 -7.71 -1.19
N HIS A 103 -2.59 -6.59 -1.58
CA HIS A 103 -2.16 -6.32 -2.95
C HIS A 103 -1.03 -7.26 -3.39
N VAL A 104 -0.09 -7.57 -2.50
CA VAL A 104 0.96 -8.58 -2.80
C VAL A 104 0.35 -9.97 -3.01
N GLN A 105 -0.59 -10.38 -2.15
CA GLN A 105 -1.30 -11.66 -2.29
C GLN A 105 -2.11 -11.73 -3.59
N HIS A 106 -2.79 -10.63 -3.93
CA HIS A 106 -3.54 -10.49 -5.17
C HIS A 106 -2.64 -10.71 -6.40
N HIS A 107 -1.51 -10.01 -6.48
CA HIS A 107 -0.56 -10.18 -7.60
C HIS A 107 0.06 -11.57 -7.63
N HIS A 108 0.42 -12.13 -6.47
CA HIS A 108 0.94 -13.50 -6.40
C HIS A 108 -0.05 -14.51 -7.01
N LYS A 109 -1.35 -14.41 -6.65
CA LYS A 109 -2.40 -15.25 -7.23
C LYS A 109 -2.54 -15.06 -8.75
N LEU A 110 -2.42 -13.82 -9.25
CA LEU A 110 -2.46 -13.57 -10.70
C LEU A 110 -1.30 -14.26 -11.42
N VAL A 111 -0.08 -14.20 -10.86
CA VAL A 111 1.09 -14.90 -11.41
C VAL A 111 0.87 -16.42 -11.38
N GLN A 112 0.43 -16.97 -10.25
CA GLN A 112 0.14 -18.41 -10.15
C GLN A 112 -0.90 -18.89 -11.17
N ASN A 113 -1.93 -18.08 -11.43
CA ASN A 113 -2.96 -18.41 -12.43
C ASN A 113 -2.44 -18.39 -13.87
N GLN A 114 -1.37 -17.63 -14.15
CA GLN A 114 -0.75 -17.58 -15.49
C GLN A 114 0.29 -18.69 -15.71
N LEU A 115 0.73 -19.36 -14.64
CA LEU A 115 1.67 -20.47 -14.70
C LEU A 115 0.97 -21.85 -14.83
N LYS A 116 -0.35 -21.87 -14.71
CA LYS A 116 -1.20 -23.04 -14.99
C LYS A 116 -1.57 -23.08 -16.46
#